data_AF-A0A5M7PY53-F1
#
_entry.id   AF-A0A5M7PY53-F1
#
_cell.length_a   1.000
_cell.length_b   1.000
_cell.length_c   1.000
_cell.angle_alpha   90.00
_cell.angle_beta   90.00
_cell.angle_gamma   90.00
#
_symmetry.space_group_name_H-M   'P 1'
#
loop_
_entity.id
_entity.type
_entity.pdbx_description
1 polymer ?
#
loop_
_entity_poly.entity_id
_entity_poly.type
_entity_poly.pdbx_seq_one_letter_code
_entity_poly.pdbx_strand_id
1 'polypeptide(L)' 'MRLDRLTNKFQLALADAQSLALGHDNQFIEPLHLMSALLKQEGGSVS' A
#
# COMPACT_ATOMS: atom_id res chain seq x y z
N MET A 1 7.39 -8.41 -8.97
CA MET A 1 8.20 -8.16 -7.75
C MET A 1 8.26 -9.45 -6.94
N ARG A 2 9.33 -9.67 -6.16
CA ARG A 2 9.37 -10.76 -5.16
C ARG A 2 8.72 -10.33 -3.85
N LEU A 3 7.39 -10.40 -3.81
CA LEU A 3 6.59 -9.94 -2.66
C LEU A 3 6.89 -10.71 -1.38
N ASP A 4 7.29 -11.97 -1.52
CA ASP A 4 7.64 -12.89 -0.43
C ASP A 4 8.84 -12.43 0.42
N ARG A 5 9.64 -11.48 -0.09
CA ARG A 5 10.78 -10.89 0.63
C ARG A 5 10.41 -9.62 1.43
N LEU A 6 9.17 -9.19 1.34
CA LEU A 6 8.67 -8.02 2.07
C LEU A 6 8.00 -8.46 3.37
N THR A 7 7.90 -7.56 4.34
CA THR A 7 7.13 -7.85 5.56
C THR A 7 5.66 -8.06 5.21
N ASN A 8 4.95 -8.91 5.96
CA ASN A 8 3.52 -9.14 5.74
C ASN A 8 2.72 -7.84 5.76
N LYS A 9 3.11 -6.90 6.62
CA LYS A 9 2.44 -5.59 6.74
C LYS A 9 2.64 -4.72 5.50
N PHE A 10 3.84 -4.71 4.93
CA PHE A 10 4.11 -3.98 3.70
C PHE A 10 3.41 -4.63 2.49
N GLN A 11 3.30 -5.96 2.46
CA GLN A 11 2.51 -6.65 1.44
C GLN A 11 1.03 -6.26 1.50
N LEU A 12 0.44 -6.18 2.70
CA LEU A 12 -0.92 -5.66 2.90
C LEU A 12 -1.03 -4.20 2.45
N ALA A 13 -0.06 -3.35 2.78
CA ALA A 13 -0.07 -1.94 2.36
C ALA A 13 -0.03 -1.78 0.84
N LEU A 14 0.69 -2.64 0.12
CA LEU A 14 0.71 -2.65 -1.33
C LEU A 14 -0.66 -3.05 -1.92
N ALA A 15 -1.36 -4.00 -1.30
CA ALA A 15 -2.70 -4.40 -1.72
C ALA A 15 -3.75 -3.29 -1.47
N ASP A 16 -3.68 -2.64 -0.31
CA ASP A 16 -4.52 -1.48 0.02
C ASP A 16 -4.25 -0.32 -0.94
N ALA A 17 -2.97 -0.03 -1.25
CA ALA A 17 -2.58 0.99 -2.20
C ALA A 17 -3.10 0.73 -3.61
N GLN A 18 -3.13 -0.53 -4.05
CA GLN A 18 -3.73 -0.91 -5.33
C GLN A 18 -5.24 -0.66 -5.36
N SER A 19 -5.93 -0.96 -4.26
CA SER A 19 -7.37 -0.69 -4.12
C SER A 19 -7.65 0.81 -4.18
N LEU A 20 -6.81 1.63 -3.54
CA LEU A 20 -6.89 3.09 -3.64
C LEU A 20 -6.66 3.60 -5.07
N ALA A 21 -5.64 3.09 -5.76
CA ALA A 21 -5.38 3.50 -7.15
C ALA A 21 -6.57 3.16 -8.07
N LEU A 22 -7.10 1.93 -7.97
CA LEU A 22 -8.27 1.50 -8.75
C LEU A 22 -9.53 2.31 -8.41
N GLY A 23 -9.76 2.62 -7.13
CA GLY A 23 -10.91 3.43 -6.70
C GLY A 23 -10.87 4.88 -7.16
N HIS A 24 -9.71 5.36 -7.63
CA HIS A 24 -9.50 6.70 -8.18
C HIS A 24 -9.17 6.69 -9.68
N ASP A 25 -9.42 5.58 -10.38
CA ASP A 25 -9.15 5.38 -11.81
C ASP A 25 -7.67 5.61 -12.21
N ASN A 26 -6.75 5.46 -11.26
CA ASN A 26 -5.32 5.55 -11.50
C ASN A 26 -4.78 4.22 -12.01
N GLN A 27 -4.22 4.21 -13.22
CA GLN A 27 -3.68 3.01 -13.87
C GLN A 27 -2.45 2.43 -13.16
N PHE A 28 -1.79 3.23 -12.31
CA PHE A 28 -0.58 2.86 -11.60
C PHE A 28 -0.70 3.19 -10.13
N ILE A 29 -0.04 2.38 -9.31
CA ILE A 29 0.19 2.71 -7.91
C ILE A 29 1.23 3.82 -7.85
N GLU A 30 0.79 5.04 -7.58
CA GLU A 30 1.68 6.14 -7.23
C GLU A 30 2.10 6.11 -5.74
N PRO A 31 3.23 6.74 -5.37
CA PRO A 31 3.71 6.78 -4.00
C PRO A 31 2.68 7.29 -2.98
N LEU A 32 1.78 8.19 -3.39
CA LEU A 32 0.72 8.72 -2.53
C LEU A 32 -0.23 7.61 -2.03
N HIS A 33 -0.59 6.65 -2.88
CA HIS A 33 -1.49 5.55 -2.49
C HIS A 33 -0.82 4.65 -1.44
N LEU A 34 0.46 4.34 -1.63
CA LEU A 34 1.23 3.54 -0.68
C LEU A 34 1.42 4.27 0.64
N MET A 35 1.76 5.56 0.60
CA MET A 35 1.88 6.38 1.81
C MET A 35 0.55 6.45 2.57
N SER A 36 -0.55 6.69 1.86
CA SER A 36 -1.88 6.71 2.48
C SER A 36 -2.27 5.36 3.08
N ALA A 37 -1.92 4.25 2.43
CA ALA A 37 -2.15 2.91 2.97
C ALA A 37 -1.34 2.66 4.25
N LEU A 38 -0.05 2.99 4.24
CA LEU A 38 0.84 2.82 5.40
C LEU A 38 0.39 3.66 6.61
N LEU A 39 -0.07 4.89 6.39
CA LEU A 39 -0.58 5.78 7.45
C LEU A 39 -1.91 5.29 8.05
N LYS A 40 -2.76 4.63 7.25
CA LYS A 40 -4.06 4.11 7.70
C LYS A 40 -3.93 2.80 8.48
N GLN A 41 -2.82 2.09 8.36
CA GLN A 41 -2.62 0.82 9.06
C GLN A 41 -2.36 1.06 10.56
N GLU A 42 -3.14 0.41 11.41
CA GLU A 42 -2.94 0.46 12.86
C GLU A 42 -1.63 -0.25 13.25
N GLY A 43 -0.74 0.45 13.98
CA GLY A 43 0.60 -0.03 14.35
C GLY A 43 1.56 -0.22 13.16
N GLY A 44 1.32 0.46 12.04
CA GLY A 44 2.20 0.46 10.87
C GLY A 44 3.55 1.09 11.19
N SER A 45 4.56 0.83 10.34
CA SER A 45 5.92 1.36 10.56
C SER A 45 6.01 2.89 10.49
N VAL A 46 4.94 3.56 10.08
CA VAL A 46 4.87 5.03 9.87
C VAL A 46 3.77 5.68 10.72
N SER A 47 2.93 4.90 11.42
CA SER A 47 1.78 5.37 12.21
C SER A 47 2.18 5.88 13.60
#